data_AF-I3KVW3-F1
#
_entry.id   AF-I3KVW3-F1
#
_cell.length_a   1.000
_cell.length_b   1.000
_cell.length_c   1.000
_cell.angle_alpha   90.00
_cell.angle_beta   90.00
_cell.angle_gamma   90.00
#
_symmetry.space_group_name_H-M   'P 1'
#
loop_
_entity.id
_entity.type
_entity.pdbx_description
1 polymer ?
#
loop_
_entity_poly.entity_id
_entity_poly.type
_entity_poly.pdbx_seq_one_letter_code
_entity_poly.pdbx_strand_id
1 'polypeptide(L)'
;MSAFGYSVLIKWTDPEGEWTNAEVNVTGKTHTVASPETKIIIKGFQPAKKYKVSVTSLSGLRRSSEPHVFYCQTDPRGVIAGSVFGVLLFGLLVALVVFIFLKRPDIISRKKSSFIGGSKVPNTQSKSIPAAKFPDHFHQLSLDENRGFSEEYECLAPVGTDQTRKTAILPENKAKNRFSNVLPYDWCRVKLTTSDPDGISDYINANYMPGYSSNREYIATQGPLPSTVNDFWRMIWEQRVKRIIMVTNCIEGGRTKCEQYWPADSKPCLYGELLVTMRSEQQETNWTLREFNLKDRKTSEERTVKHFHFTAWPDHGVPECTEVLIQFRGLVRQHIEREGGKAPTVVHCSAGVGRTGTIISLDVLLQQLEKEQAVGINAFVHKMRLNRPYMVQTESQYVFLHQCIMDSLQPKNTNEENIYENTYENADMIYVNATALQELRRQNGNA
;
A
#
# COMPACT_ATOMS: atom_id res chain seq x y z
N MET A 1 -19.02 20.15 1.46
CA MET A 1 -17.98 21.21 1.48
C MET A 1 -18.69 22.56 1.35
N SER A 2 -19.12 23.15 2.46
CA SER A 2 -19.66 24.51 2.51
C SER A 2 -18.49 25.48 2.55
N ALA A 3 -18.37 26.34 1.53
CA ALA A 3 -17.31 27.32 1.43
C ALA A 3 -17.43 28.37 2.55
N PHE A 4 -16.64 28.22 3.62
CA PHE A 4 -16.37 29.28 4.58
C PHE A 4 -15.49 30.34 3.89
N GLY A 5 -16.12 31.35 3.31
CA GLY A 5 -15.46 32.51 2.73
C GLY A 5 -16.11 33.80 3.22
N TYR A 6 -15.34 34.88 3.28
CA TYR A 6 -15.86 36.19 3.67
C TYR A 6 -16.96 36.63 2.69
N SER A 7 -17.90 37.43 3.16
CA SER A 7 -18.94 38.03 2.33
C SER A 7 -18.87 39.55 2.37
N VAL A 8 -19.20 40.18 1.26
CA VAL A 8 -19.31 41.63 1.16
C VAL A 8 -20.79 41.97 1.00
N LEU A 9 -21.29 42.84 1.89
CA LEU A 9 -22.61 43.47 1.79
C LEU A 9 -22.44 44.82 1.11
N ILE A 10 -23.08 45.00 -0.04
CA ILE A 10 -23.10 46.24 -0.79
C ILE A 10 -24.49 46.83 -0.67
N LYS A 11 -24.57 48.11 -0.29
CA LYS A 11 -25.81 48.88 -0.17
C LYS A 11 -25.65 50.16 -0.97
N TRP A 12 -26.71 50.57 -1.65
CA TRP A 12 -26.79 51.87 -2.33
C TRP A 12 -28.07 52.58 -1.94
N THR A 13 -28.16 53.86 -2.27
CA THR A 13 -29.38 54.65 -2.16
C THR A 13 -30.14 54.60 -3.48
N ASP A 14 -31.45 54.84 -3.44
CA ASP A 14 -32.25 54.92 -4.67
C ASP A 14 -31.68 56.00 -5.59
N PRO A 15 -31.35 55.67 -6.85
CA PRO A 15 -30.90 56.66 -7.82
C PRO A 15 -32.04 57.62 -8.16
N GLU A 16 -31.70 58.85 -8.55
CA GLU A 16 -32.68 59.82 -9.02
C GLU A 16 -33.35 59.35 -10.33
N GLY A 17 -34.68 59.39 -10.36
CA GLY A 17 -35.50 58.94 -11.50
C GLY A 17 -35.96 57.48 -11.40
N GLU A 18 -36.61 56.98 -12.46
CA GLU A 18 -37.06 55.59 -12.51
C GLU A 18 -35.91 54.64 -12.87
N TRP A 19 -35.72 53.60 -12.05
CA TRP A 19 -34.73 52.56 -12.28
C TRP A 19 -35.37 51.17 -12.13
N THR A 20 -34.94 50.25 -12.97
CA THR A 20 -35.43 48.87 -12.99
C THR A 20 -34.45 47.91 -12.32
N ASN A 21 -33.14 48.12 -12.50
CA ASN A 21 -32.11 47.23 -12.00
C ASN A 21 -30.82 47.97 -11.60
N ALA A 22 -30.04 47.38 -10.71
CA ALA A 22 -28.68 47.78 -10.39
C ALA A 22 -27.73 46.64 -10.75
N GLU A 23 -26.68 46.94 -11.52
CA GLU A 23 -25.58 46.02 -11.82
C GLU A 23 -24.40 46.31 -10.88
N VAL A 24 -24.06 45.32 -10.07
CA VAL A 24 -22.95 45.35 -9.11
C VAL A 24 -21.84 44.43 -9.62
N ASN A 25 -20.71 44.99 -10.02
CA ASN A 25 -19.53 44.22 -10.40
C ASN A 25 -18.51 44.20 -9.25
N VAL A 26 -18.12 42.99 -8.86
CA VAL A 26 -17.00 42.78 -7.93
C VAL A 26 -16.08 41.72 -8.54
N THR A 27 -14.78 41.99 -8.58
CA THR A 27 -13.78 41.03 -9.11
C THR A 27 -14.05 40.54 -10.54
N GLY A 28 -14.67 41.36 -11.38
CA GLY A 28 -14.98 41.00 -12.76
C GLY A 28 -16.26 40.17 -12.94
N LYS A 29 -16.97 39.85 -11.84
CA LYS A 29 -18.28 39.18 -11.89
C LYS A 29 -19.40 40.19 -11.64
N THR A 30 -20.33 40.29 -12.58
CA THR A 30 -21.49 41.19 -12.49
C THR A 30 -22.68 40.47 -11.86
N HIS A 31 -23.34 41.13 -10.92
CA HIS A 31 -24.56 40.69 -10.26
C HIS A 31 -25.65 41.73 -10.49
N THR A 32 -26.85 41.31 -10.88
CA THR A 32 -27.96 42.22 -11.14
C THR A 32 -28.99 42.12 -10.02
N VAL A 33 -29.44 43.25 -9.51
CA VAL A 33 -30.47 43.37 -8.47
C VAL A 33 -31.63 44.18 -9.02
N ALA A 34 -32.85 43.68 -8.91
CA ALA A 34 -34.04 44.37 -9.39
C ALA A 34 -34.59 45.35 -8.34
N SER A 35 -35.16 46.47 -8.80
CA SER A 35 -35.90 47.41 -7.96
C SER A 35 -37.08 46.70 -7.26
N PRO A 36 -37.38 46.98 -5.98
CA PRO A 36 -36.85 48.06 -5.13
C PRO A 36 -35.66 47.66 -4.23
N GLU A 37 -35.01 46.51 -4.44
CA GLU A 37 -33.95 46.04 -3.54
C GLU A 37 -32.66 46.84 -3.73
N THR A 38 -32.18 47.51 -2.68
CA THR A 38 -30.99 48.39 -2.70
C THR A 38 -29.74 47.78 -2.08
N LYS A 39 -29.71 46.45 -1.92
CA LYS A 39 -28.58 45.73 -1.31
C LYS A 39 -28.32 44.36 -1.91
N ILE A 40 -27.08 43.89 -1.82
CA ILE A 40 -26.69 42.52 -2.18
C ILE A 40 -25.59 42.00 -1.25
N ILE A 41 -25.64 40.71 -0.93
CA ILE A 41 -24.57 39.99 -0.23
C ILE A 41 -23.90 39.03 -1.20
N ILE A 42 -22.60 39.21 -1.42
CA ILE A 42 -21.79 38.34 -2.28
C ILE A 42 -20.83 37.55 -1.37
N LYS A 43 -20.77 36.22 -1.53
CA LYS A 43 -19.93 35.31 -0.73
C LYS A 43 -18.70 34.87 -1.52
N GLY A 44 -17.68 34.37 -0.81
CA GLY A 44 -16.51 33.71 -1.42
C GLY A 44 -15.25 34.57 -1.52
N PHE A 45 -15.14 35.61 -0.69
CA PHE A 45 -13.97 36.49 -0.65
C PHE A 45 -12.88 35.96 0.30
N GLN A 46 -11.64 36.28 -0.02
CA GLN A 46 -10.46 35.97 0.78
C GLN A 46 -10.29 37.05 1.88
N PRO A 47 -9.80 36.68 3.08
CA PRO A 47 -9.48 37.65 4.13
C PRO A 47 -8.36 38.60 3.72
N ALA A 48 -8.24 39.73 4.44
CA ALA A 48 -7.14 40.69 4.34
C ALA A 48 -6.86 41.23 2.92
N LYS A 49 -7.88 41.28 2.05
CA LYS A 49 -7.76 41.78 0.67
C LYS A 49 -8.68 42.96 0.42
N LYS A 50 -8.24 43.85 -0.48
CA LYS A 50 -9.05 44.95 -1.03
C LYS A 50 -9.67 44.51 -2.36
N TYR A 51 -10.95 44.77 -2.53
CA TYR A 51 -11.71 44.45 -3.73
C TYR A 51 -12.33 45.73 -4.31
N LYS A 52 -12.17 45.92 -5.61
CA LYS A 52 -12.83 47.01 -6.36
C LYS A 52 -14.26 46.59 -6.66
N VAL A 53 -15.20 47.49 -6.37
CA VAL A 53 -16.63 47.34 -6.61
C VAL A 53 -17.08 48.46 -7.53
N SER A 54 -17.92 48.15 -8.52
CA SER A 54 -18.61 49.16 -9.32
C SER A 54 -20.12 48.90 -9.35
N VAL A 55 -20.92 49.95 -9.19
CA VAL A 55 -22.39 49.88 -9.23
C VAL A 55 -22.92 50.78 -10.33
N THR A 56 -23.80 50.26 -11.16
CA THR A 56 -24.42 50.96 -12.30
C THR A 56 -25.93 50.80 -12.22
N SER A 57 -26.69 51.89 -12.34
CA SER A 57 -28.16 51.82 -12.42
C SER A 57 -28.63 51.63 -13.86
N LEU A 58 -29.74 50.93 -14.02
CA LEU A 58 -30.42 50.70 -15.29
C LEU A 58 -31.87 51.14 -15.20
N SER A 59 -32.37 51.74 -16.28
CA SER A 59 -33.78 52.06 -16.52
C SER A 59 -34.20 51.39 -17.83
N GLY A 60 -34.80 50.20 -17.71
CA GLY A 60 -35.06 49.32 -18.86
C GLY A 60 -33.74 48.87 -19.52
N LEU A 61 -33.53 49.24 -20.78
CA LEU A 61 -32.31 48.93 -21.53
C LEU A 61 -31.21 50.01 -21.43
N ARG A 62 -31.50 51.15 -20.77
CA ARG A 62 -30.54 52.26 -20.66
C ARG A 62 -29.72 52.13 -19.37
N ARG A 63 -28.40 52.27 -19.49
CA ARG A 63 -27.43 52.28 -18.38
C ARG A 63 -27.05 53.72 -18.02
N SER A 64 -26.77 53.97 -16.74
CA SER A 64 -26.18 55.24 -16.31
C SER A 64 -24.83 55.50 -17.00
N SER A 65 -24.51 56.78 -17.25
CA SER A 65 -23.34 57.18 -18.05
C SER A 65 -22.01 56.83 -17.39
N GLU A 66 -21.93 56.87 -16.05
CA GLU A 66 -20.73 56.47 -15.30
C GLU A 66 -21.07 55.50 -14.16
N PRO A 67 -20.30 54.42 -13.97
CA PRO A 67 -20.45 53.52 -12.84
C PRO A 67 -19.86 54.15 -11.57
N HIS A 68 -20.55 54.00 -10.44
CA HIS A 68 -20.02 54.42 -9.15
C HIS A 68 -19.02 53.38 -8.63
N VAL A 69 -17.76 53.75 -8.46
CA VAL A 69 -16.67 52.82 -8.12
C VAL A 69 -16.13 53.10 -6.72
N PHE A 70 -16.04 52.06 -5.89
CA PHE A 70 -15.43 52.12 -4.56
C PHE A 70 -14.68 50.83 -4.23
N TYR A 71 -14.00 50.81 -3.07
CA TYR A 71 -13.24 49.65 -2.61
C TYR A 71 -13.78 49.13 -1.29
N CYS A 72 -13.90 47.82 -1.16
CA CYS A 72 -14.19 47.16 0.11
C CYS A 72 -12.99 46.32 0.56
N GLN A 73 -12.79 46.20 1.87
CA GLN A 73 -11.68 45.45 2.46
C GLN A 73 -12.23 44.38 3.41
N THR A 74 -11.74 43.15 3.29
CA THR A 74 -12.09 42.06 4.20
C THR A 74 -11.24 42.12 5.47
N ASP A 75 -11.85 41.79 6.62
CA ASP A 75 -11.22 41.89 7.94
C ASP A 75 -9.96 41.01 8.06
N PRO A 76 -8.78 41.58 8.39
CA PRO A 76 -7.53 40.81 8.53
C PRO A 76 -7.40 40.06 9.86
N ARG A 77 -8.26 40.30 10.85
CA ARG A 77 -8.09 39.77 12.23
C ARG A 77 -7.93 38.24 12.30
N GLY A 78 -8.66 37.50 11.47
CA GLY A 78 -8.56 36.03 11.41
C GLY A 78 -7.19 35.54 10.93
N VAL A 79 -6.58 36.22 9.95
CA VAL A 79 -5.26 35.89 9.42
C VAL A 79 -4.16 36.23 10.42
N ILE A 80 -4.31 37.37 11.11
CA ILE A 80 -3.38 37.79 12.17
C ILE A 80 -3.44 36.81 13.34
N ALA A 81 -4.63 36.47 13.83
CA ALA A 81 -4.80 35.51 14.92
C ALA A 81 -4.23 34.13 14.57
N GLY A 82 -4.50 33.61 13.37
CA GLY A 82 -3.95 32.34 12.90
C GLY A 82 -2.42 32.35 12.80
N SER A 83 -1.84 33.46 12.32
CA SER A 83 -0.37 33.61 12.22
C SER A 83 0.28 33.67 13.61
N VAL A 84 -0.30 34.44 14.53
CA VAL A 84 0.17 34.53 15.93
C VAL A 84 0.08 33.17 16.62
N PHE A 85 -1.02 32.45 16.45
CA PHE A 85 -1.20 31.11 17.02
C PHE A 85 -0.18 30.12 16.43
N GLY A 86 0.06 30.16 15.12
CA GLY A 86 1.09 29.34 14.47
C GLY A 86 2.50 29.61 14.98
N VAL A 87 2.86 30.89 15.19
CA VAL A 87 4.17 31.28 15.76
C VAL A 87 4.30 30.83 17.21
N LEU A 88 3.24 30.95 18.02
CA LEU A 88 3.23 30.48 19.41
C LEU A 88 3.34 28.96 19.50
N LEU A 89 2.63 28.22 18.64
CA LEU A 89 2.69 26.76 18.58
C LEU A 89 4.08 26.27 18.16
N PHE A 90 4.69 26.94 17.18
CA PHE A 90 6.06 26.67 16.77
C PHE A 90 7.06 26.96 17.90
N GLY A 91 6.89 28.07 18.61
CA GLY A 91 7.67 28.38 19.80
C GLY A 91 7.56 27.32 20.90
N LEU A 92 6.35 26.82 21.16
CA LEU A 92 6.11 25.72 22.10
C LEU A 92 6.79 24.42 21.66
N LEU A 93 6.71 24.06 20.39
CA LEU A 93 7.38 22.87 19.85
C LEU A 93 8.91 22.98 19.98
N VAL A 94 9.48 24.14 19.68
CA VAL A 94 10.92 24.39 19.86
C VAL A 94 11.30 24.30 21.34
N ALA A 95 10.52 24.90 22.24
CA ALA A 95 10.75 24.82 23.68
C ALA A 95 10.67 23.38 24.21
N LEU A 96 9.74 22.57 23.68
CA LEU A 96 9.56 21.17 24.05
C LEU A 96 10.72 20.31 23.55
N VAL A 97 11.20 20.57 22.34
CA VAL A 97 12.42 19.97 21.77
C VAL A 97 13.65 20.34 22.60
N VAL A 98 13.82 21.62 22.97
CA VAL A 98 14.90 22.08 23.85
C VAL A 98 14.79 21.45 25.24
N PHE A 99 13.59 21.33 25.80
CA PHE A 99 13.37 20.67 27.08
C PHE A 99 13.73 19.17 27.03
N ILE A 100 13.38 18.47 25.95
CA ILE A 100 13.81 17.09 25.70
C ILE A 100 15.35 17.04 25.61
N PHE A 101 15.98 17.99 24.92
CA PHE A 101 17.45 18.07 24.83
C PHE A 101 18.13 18.32 26.18
N LEU A 102 17.56 19.17 27.04
CA LEU A 102 18.11 19.47 28.37
C LEU A 102 17.87 18.34 29.38
N LYS A 103 16.75 17.60 29.27
CA LYS A 103 16.40 16.49 30.18
C LYS A 103 16.90 15.12 29.74
N ARG A 104 17.22 14.94 28.45
CA ARG A 104 17.76 13.68 27.88
C ARG A 104 18.97 13.95 26.97
N PRO A 105 20.13 14.32 27.52
CA PRO A 105 21.36 14.54 26.75
C PRO A 105 21.85 13.28 26.00
N ASP A 106 21.36 12.09 26.38
CA ASP A 106 21.72 10.80 25.78
C ASP A 106 21.18 10.59 24.35
N ILE A 107 20.22 11.40 23.90
CA ILE A 107 19.62 11.29 22.55
C ILE A 107 20.61 11.75 21.46
N ILE A 108 21.60 12.59 21.78
CA ILE A 108 22.60 13.08 20.81
C ILE A 108 23.94 12.33 20.92
N SER A 109 24.23 11.63 22.02
CA SER A 109 25.54 10.97 22.21
C SER A 109 25.77 9.71 21.33
N ARG A 110 24.80 9.29 20.51
CA ARG A 110 25.02 8.22 19.52
C ARG A 110 25.34 8.78 18.14
N LYS A 111 26.53 9.39 18.01
CA LYS A 111 27.41 9.18 16.83
C LYS A 111 28.83 9.75 17.04
N LYS A 112 29.67 8.91 17.64
CA LYS A 112 31.09 8.61 17.30
C LYS A 112 31.82 8.23 18.59
N SER A 113 31.83 6.95 18.92
CA SER A 113 32.95 6.38 19.63
C SER A 113 33.15 4.94 19.20
N SER A 114 34.43 4.64 19.05
CA SER A 114 35.06 3.38 18.71
C SER A 114 34.52 2.17 19.47
N PHE A 115 34.58 1.04 18.78
CA PHE A 115 34.88 -0.30 19.28
C PHE A 115 35.33 -0.39 20.76
N ILE A 116 34.83 -1.45 21.41
CA ILE A 116 35.19 -2.06 22.70
C ILE A 116 34.30 -1.64 23.88
N GLY A 117 33.63 -2.63 24.47
CA GLY A 117 33.03 -2.54 25.80
C GLY A 117 31.57 -3.00 25.85
N GLY A 118 31.37 -4.29 26.16
CA GLY A 118 30.07 -4.93 26.17
C GLY A 118 29.06 -4.29 27.12
N SER A 119 27.87 -4.04 26.59
CA SER A 119 26.64 -4.13 27.36
C SER A 119 25.66 -4.94 26.52
N LYS A 120 25.42 -6.18 26.98
CA LYS A 120 24.50 -7.12 26.34
C LYS A 120 23.10 -6.54 26.42
N VAL A 121 22.67 -5.82 25.38
CA VAL A 121 21.24 -5.82 25.02
C VAL A 121 20.92 -7.29 24.77
N PRO A 122 19.94 -7.91 25.46
CA PRO A 122 19.54 -9.26 25.12
C PRO A 122 19.11 -9.23 23.66
N ASN A 123 19.91 -9.88 22.82
CA ASN A 123 19.45 -10.33 21.52
C ASN A 123 18.34 -11.34 21.84
N THR A 124 17.11 -10.87 22.00
CA THR A 124 15.93 -11.72 21.87
C THR A 124 15.93 -12.16 20.42
N GLN A 125 16.72 -13.20 20.13
CA GLN A 125 16.37 -14.16 19.10
C GLN A 125 14.88 -14.41 19.30
N SER A 126 14.04 -13.93 18.39
CA SER A 126 12.62 -14.25 18.38
C SER A 126 12.54 -15.79 18.39
N LYS A 127 12.19 -16.34 19.55
CA LYS A 127 12.10 -17.78 19.75
C LYS A 127 10.79 -18.24 19.14
N SER A 128 10.82 -19.41 18.50
CA SER A 128 9.60 -20.10 18.08
C SER A 128 8.66 -20.29 19.27
N ILE A 129 7.38 -20.00 19.08
CA ILE A 129 6.31 -20.13 20.05
C ILE A 129 5.68 -21.52 19.88
N PRO A 130 5.70 -22.40 20.90
CA PRO A 130 5.02 -23.69 20.83
C PRO A 130 3.52 -23.53 20.55
N ALA A 131 2.94 -24.44 19.75
CA ALA A 131 1.53 -24.44 19.36
C ALA A 131 0.59 -24.34 20.58
N ALA A 132 0.88 -25.10 21.64
CA ALA A 132 0.11 -25.09 22.88
C ALA A 132 0.14 -23.74 23.64
N LYS A 133 1.16 -22.91 23.42
CA LYS A 133 1.32 -21.57 24.04
C LYS A 133 0.94 -20.44 23.11
N PHE A 134 0.63 -20.75 21.85
CA PHE A 134 0.33 -19.75 20.84
C PHE A 134 -0.96 -18.96 21.14
N PRO A 135 -2.05 -19.57 21.64
CA PRO A 135 -3.24 -18.82 22.05
C PRO A 135 -2.97 -17.75 23.11
N ASP A 136 -2.20 -18.08 24.15
CA ASP A 136 -1.82 -17.13 25.19
C ASP A 136 -0.93 -16.03 24.60
N HIS A 137 0.05 -16.39 23.76
CA HIS A 137 0.91 -15.41 23.10
C HIS A 137 0.12 -14.44 22.22
N PHE A 138 -0.81 -14.96 21.40
CA PHE A 138 -1.70 -14.13 20.58
C PHE A 138 -2.52 -13.17 21.44
N HIS A 139 -3.12 -13.68 22.52
CA HIS A 139 -3.89 -12.85 23.44
C HIS A 139 -3.03 -11.73 24.04
N GLN A 140 -1.81 -12.03 24.50
CA GLN A 140 -0.88 -11.02 25.02
C GLN A 140 -0.53 -9.94 24.00
N LEU A 141 -0.32 -10.31 22.73
CA LEU A 141 -0.03 -9.33 21.68
C LEU A 141 -1.24 -8.44 21.33
N SER A 142 -2.47 -8.96 21.50
CA SER A 142 -3.73 -8.26 21.23
C SER A 142 -4.14 -7.25 22.31
N LEU A 143 -3.54 -7.33 23.50
CA LEU A 143 -3.82 -6.38 24.60
C LEU A 143 -3.47 -4.94 24.20
N ASP A 144 -4.06 -3.98 24.91
CA ASP A 144 -3.83 -2.54 24.73
C ASP A 144 -3.98 -2.09 23.26
N GLU A 145 -5.07 -2.48 22.60
CA GLU A 145 -5.33 -2.17 21.18
C GLU A 145 -4.23 -2.70 20.23
N ASN A 146 -3.87 -3.98 20.36
CA ASN A 146 -2.83 -4.64 19.54
C ASN A 146 -1.41 -4.09 19.73
N ARG A 147 -1.11 -3.44 20.86
CA ARG A 147 0.20 -2.82 21.13
C ARG A 147 1.36 -3.79 20.95
N GLY A 148 1.21 -5.04 21.38
CA GLY A 148 2.26 -6.04 21.24
C GLY A 148 2.56 -6.36 19.77
N PHE A 149 1.53 -6.48 18.93
CA PHE A 149 1.71 -6.64 17.48
C PHE A 149 2.42 -5.44 16.87
N SER A 150 2.04 -4.22 17.25
CA SER A 150 2.69 -2.99 16.77
C SER A 150 4.16 -2.96 17.16
N GLU A 151 4.50 -3.24 18.43
CA GLU A 151 5.88 -3.26 18.93
C GLU A 151 6.75 -4.31 18.20
N GLU A 152 6.24 -5.53 18.01
CA GLU A 152 6.95 -6.57 17.27
C GLU A 152 7.16 -6.19 15.80
N TYR A 153 6.14 -5.60 15.17
CA TYR A 153 6.19 -5.20 13.77
C TYR A 153 7.13 -4.01 13.54
N GLU A 154 7.13 -3.02 14.41
CA GLU A 154 8.03 -1.86 14.37
C GLU A 154 9.49 -2.27 14.50
N CYS A 155 9.78 -3.30 15.31
CA CYS A 155 11.12 -3.87 15.44
C CYS A 155 11.67 -4.43 14.11
N LEU A 156 10.80 -4.74 13.14
CA LEU A 156 11.20 -5.21 11.80
C LEU A 156 11.57 -4.07 10.84
N ALA A 157 11.31 -2.79 11.19
CA ALA A 157 11.56 -1.65 10.32
C ALA A 157 13.03 -1.48 9.86
N PRO A 158 14.07 -1.64 10.71
CA PRO A 158 15.46 -1.48 10.28
C PRO A 158 16.02 -2.69 9.53
N VAL A 159 15.32 -3.84 9.53
CA VAL A 159 15.85 -5.11 9.01
C VAL A 159 16.13 -5.02 7.51
N GLY A 160 17.37 -5.34 7.12
CA GLY A 160 17.81 -5.37 5.72
C GLY A 160 18.03 -3.99 5.09
N THR A 161 17.92 -2.89 5.85
CA THR A 161 18.11 -1.53 5.32
C THR A 161 19.55 -1.23 4.89
N ASP A 162 20.50 -1.97 5.46
CA ASP A 162 21.93 -1.95 5.19
C ASP A 162 22.33 -2.71 3.91
N GLN A 163 21.43 -3.53 3.36
CA GLN A 163 21.67 -4.33 2.16
C GLN A 163 21.81 -3.45 0.90
N THR A 164 22.76 -3.82 0.03
CA THR A 164 23.04 -3.05 -1.20
C THR A 164 22.00 -3.30 -2.28
N ARG A 165 21.72 -2.26 -3.09
CA ARG A 165 20.73 -2.25 -4.19
C ARG A 165 21.33 -1.60 -5.45
N LYS A 166 22.65 -1.73 -5.63
CA LYS A 166 23.43 -1.01 -6.65
C LYS A 166 22.96 -1.34 -8.06
N THR A 167 22.66 -2.59 -8.38
CA THR A 167 22.19 -2.95 -9.74
C THR A 167 20.82 -2.35 -10.04
N ALA A 168 19.92 -2.33 -9.05
CA ALA A 168 18.56 -1.86 -9.23
C ALA A 168 18.44 -0.34 -9.47
N ILE A 169 19.44 0.43 -9.01
CA ILE A 169 19.49 1.89 -9.17
C ILE A 169 20.23 2.36 -10.42
N LEU A 170 20.83 1.45 -11.20
CA LEU A 170 21.48 1.80 -12.46
C LEU A 170 20.46 2.46 -13.41
N PRO A 171 20.83 3.52 -14.15
CA PRO A 171 19.92 4.27 -15.02
C PRO A 171 19.07 3.38 -15.94
N GLU A 172 19.69 2.38 -16.56
CA GLU A 172 19.09 1.42 -17.48
C GLU A 172 18.09 0.45 -16.81
N ASN A 173 18.20 0.25 -15.49
CA ASN A 173 17.33 -0.64 -14.72
C ASN A 173 16.19 0.08 -14.00
N LYS A 174 16.26 1.41 -13.85
CA LYS A 174 15.23 2.20 -13.15
C LYS A 174 13.85 1.99 -13.74
N ALA A 175 13.73 1.99 -15.07
CA ALA A 175 12.46 1.80 -15.78
C ALA A 175 11.91 0.36 -15.67
N LYS A 176 12.71 -0.61 -15.21
CA LYS A 176 12.29 -1.99 -14.95
C LYS A 176 11.67 -2.17 -13.55
N ASN A 177 11.68 -1.13 -12.71
CA ASN A 177 11.10 -1.15 -11.37
C ASN A 177 9.72 -0.52 -11.35
N ARG A 178 8.71 -1.27 -10.90
CA ARG A 178 7.35 -0.75 -10.74
C ARG A 178 7.28 0.35 -9.67
N PHE A 179 8.10 0.23 -8.63
CA PHE A 179 8.19 1.21 -7.55
C PHE A 179 9.66 1.56 -7.29
N SER A 180 9.96 2.85 -7.21
CA SER A 180 11.32 3.35 -6.99
C SER A 180 11.88 3.01 -5.61
N ASN A 181 11.01 2.74 -4.63
CA ASN A 181 11.38 2.39 -3.27
C ASN A 181 11.44 0.87 -3.01
N VAL A 182 10.94 0.02 -3.92
CA VAL A 182 10.95 -1.45 -3.77
C VAL A 182 11.96 -2.05 -4.73
N LEU A 183 13.21 -2.15 -4.26
CA LEU A 183 14.35 -2.57 -5.07
C LEU A 183 14.96 -3.86 -4.50
N PRO A 184 15.32 -4.83 -5.36
CA PRO A 184 15.90 -6.09 -4.92
C PRO A 184 17.30 -5.88 -4.34
N TYR A 185 17.66 -6.63 -3.29
CA TYR A 185 19.03 -6.63 -2.77
C TYR A 185 19.98 -7.37 -3.70
N ASP A 186 21.19 -6.82 -3.89
CA ASP A 186 22.14 -7.32 -4.89
C ASP A 186 22.61 -8.76 -4.61
N TRP A 187 22.76 -9.14 -3.33
CA TRP A 187 23.35 -10.41 -2.92
C TRP A 187 22.48 -11.63 -3.25
N CYS A 188 21.16 -11.45 -3.32
CA CYS A 188 20.19 -12.51 -3.59
C CYS A 188 19.21 -12.17 -4.71
N ARG A 189 19.46 -11.12 -5.51
CA ARG A 189 18.63 -10.86 -6.69
C ARG A 189 18.72 -12.01 -7.67
N VAL A 190 17.63 -12.25 -8.40
CA VAL A 190 17.66 -13.15 -9.56
C VAL A 190 18.43 -12.44 -10.68
N LYS A 191 19.30 -13.19 -11.36
CA LYS A 191 20.09 -12.68 -12.50
C LYS A 191 19.67 -13.44 -13.75
N LEU A 192 19.37 -12.70 -14.81
CA LEU A 192 19.02 -13.25 -16.11
C LEU A 192 20.27 -13.42 -16.97
N THR A 193 20.28 -14.42 -17.83
CA THR A 193 21.39 -14.68 -18.74
C THR A 193 21.42 -13.60 -19.81
N THR A 194 22.59 -13.00 -20.02
CA THR A 194 22.82 -11.96 -21.03
C THR A 194 23.40 -12.59 -22.29
N SER A 195 22.66 -12.55 -23.40
CA SER A 195 23.11 -13.12 -24.69
C SER A 195 24.17 -12.28 -25.38
N ASP A 196 24.30 -11.00 -24.98
CA ASP A 196 25.09 -9.98 -25.68
C ASP A 196 25.83 -9.11 -24.64
N PRO A 197 27.14 -8.86 -24.78
CA PRO A 197 27.90 -8.00 -23.87
C PRO A 197 27.36 -6.56 -23.79
N ASP A 198 26.69 -6.09 -24.85
CA ASP A 198 26.32 -4.68 -25.02
C ASP A 198 24.81 -4.37 -24.97
N GLY A 199 23.92 -5.37 -24.83
CA GLY A 199 22.50 -5.20 -25.21
C GLY A 199 21.42 -5.49 -24.17
N ILE A 200 21.58 -6.47 -23.28
CA ILE A 200 20.49 -6.90 -22.39
C ILE A 200 20.98 -6.97 -20.96
N SER A 201 20.47 -6.09 -20.10
CA SER A 201 20.73 -6.11 -18.66
C SER A 201 20.34 -7.46 -18.03
N ASP A 202 21.21 -7.99 -17.15
CA ASP A 202 20.98 -9.20 -16.33
C ASP A 202 19.88 -9.01 -15.27
N TYR A 203 19.26 -7.83 -15.24
CA TYR A 203 18.40 -7.36 -14.19
C TYR A 203 16.94 -7.74 -14.40
N ILE A 204 16.35 -8.26 -13.32
CA ILE A 204 14.91 -8.30 -13.07
C ILE A 204 14.67 -7.94 -11.60
N ASN A 205 13.55 -7.28 -11.29
CA ASN A 205 13.18 -6.95 -9.92
C ASN A 205 12.62 -8.18 -9.19
N ALA A 206 13.51 -9.08 -8.79
CA ALA A 206 13.19 -10.31 -8.07
C ALA A 206 14.31 -10.73 -7.12
N ASN A 207 13.98 -11.38 -6.00
CA ASN A 207 14.93 -11.96 -5.06
C ASN A 207 14.59 -13.43 -4.78
N TYR A 208 15.62 -14.25 -4.59
CA TYR A 208 15.42 -15.56 -3.98
C TYR A 208 15.04 -15.39 -2.52
N MET A 209 14.02 -16.13 -2.11
CA MET A 209 13.48 -16.10 -0.76
C MET A 209 13.65 -17.48 -0.10
N PRO A 210 13.94 -17.50 1.22
CA PRO A 210 13.95 -18.72 1.98
C PRO A 210 12.53 -19.30 2.09
N GLY A 211 12.44 -20.62 2.10
CA GLY A 211 11.27 -21.37 2.53
C GLY A 211 11.58 -22.20 3.77
N TYR A 212 10.78 -23.24 3.98
CA TYR A 212 10.93 -24.16 5.10
C TYR A 212 12.14 -25.09 4.90
N SER A 213 12.31 -25.63 3.70
CA SER A 213 13.31 -26.68 3.41
C SER A 213 14.57 -26.16 2.73
N SER A 214 14.52 -24.96 2.14
CA SER A 214 15.62 -24.39 1.36
C SER A 214 15.71 -22.87 1.48
N ASN A 215 16.91 -22.32 1.43
CA ASN A 215 17.13 -20.86 1.41
C ASN A 215 16.77 -20.20 0.07
N ARG A 216 16.37 -20.98 -0.95
CA ARG A 216 15.92 -20.50 -2.27
C ARG A 216 14.67 -21.25 -2.75
N GLU A 217 13.77 -21.59 -1.84
CA GLU A 217 12.51 -22.29 -2.17
C GLU A 217 11.57 -21.42 -2.99
N TYR A 218 11.69 -20.09 -2.86
CA TYR A 218 10.83 -19.11 -3.49
C TYR A 218 11.61 -18.08 -4.29
N ILE A 219 10.96 -17.44 -5.25
CA ILE A 219 11.37 -16.18 -5.86
C ILE A 219 10.25 -15.17 -5.61
N ALA A 220 10.52 -14.11 -4.86
CA ALA A 220 9.60 -12.97 -4.73
C ALA A 220 9.94 -11.92 -5.78
N THR A 221 8.96 -11.55 -6.60
CA THR A 221 9.13 -10.59 -7.71
C THR A 221 7.98 -9.59 -7.76
N GLN A 222 8.23 -8.42 -8.35
CA GLN A 222 7.14 -7.49 -8.68
C GLN A 222 6.20 -8.09 -9.73
N GLY A 223 4.96 -7.59 -9.78
CA GLY A 223 4.05 -7.81 -10.90
C GLY A 223 4.65 -7.18 -12.16
N PRO A 224 4.83 -7.95 -13.26
CA PRO A 224 5.49 -7.47 -14.47
C PRO A 224 4.90 -6.15 -14.98
N LEU A 225 5.77 -5.30 -15.53
CA LEU A 225 5.43 -4.11 -16.31
C LEU A 225 5.34 -4.49 -17.79
N PRO A 226 4.74 -3.66 -18.66
CA PRO A 226 4.68 -3.95 -20.10
C PRO A 226 6.08 -4.20 -20.69
N SER A 227 7.06 -3.42 -20.25
CA SER A 227 8.46 -3.52 -20.65
C SER A 227 9.22 -4.71 -20.05
N THR A 228 8.68 -5.40 -19.05
CA THR A 228 9.37 -6.48 -18.33
C THR A 228 8.66 -7.83 -18.40
N VAL A 229 7.58 -7.96 -19.20
CA VAL A 229 6.91 -9.26 -19.41
C VAL A 229 7.86 -10.29 -20.01
N ASN A 230 8.69 -9.89 -20.99
CA ASN A 230 9.68 -10.78 -21.60
C ASN A 230 10.76 -11.20 -20.58
N ASP A 231 11.23 -10.27 -19.74
CA ASP A 231 12.19 -10.55 -18.67
C ASP A 231 11.60 -11.54 -17.65
N PHE A 232 10.30 -11.39 -17.32
CA PHE A 232 9.60 -12.29 -16.42
C PHE A 232 9.55 -13.72 -16.97
N TRP A 233 9.09 -13.94 -18.21
CA TRP A 233 9.07 -15.29 -18.80
C TRP A 233 10.46 -15.88 -18.98
N ARG A 234 11.45 -15.05 -19.34
CA ARG A 234 12.86 -15.47 -19.35
C ARG A 234 13.31 -15.96 -17.98
N MET A 235 12.94 -15.27 -16.89
CA MET A 235 13.17 -15.74 -15.52
C MET A 235 12.51 -17.09 -15.26
N ILE A 236 11.22 -17.26 -15.61
CA ILE A 236 10.49 -18.52 -15.43
C ILE A 236 11.24 -19.67 -16.12
N TRP A 237 11.68 -19.45 -17.35
CA TRP A 237 12.41 -20.45 -18.13
C TRP A 237 13.79 -20.76 -17.55
N GLU A 238 14.65 -19.75 -17.35
CA GLU A 238 16.03 -19.96 -16.88
C GLU A 238 16.07 -20.59 -15.49
N GLN A 239 15.14 -20.21 -14.61
CA GLN A 239 15.05 -20.74 -13.25
C GLN A 239 14.28 -22.07 -13.16
N ARG A 240 13.88 -22.64 -14.31
CA ARG A 240 13.11 -23.89 -14.44
C ARG A 240 11.87 -23.91 -13.54
N VAL A 241 11.22 -22.75 -13.43
CA VAL A 241 10.05 -22.56 -12.56
C VAL A 241 8.92 -23.42 -13.10
N LYS A 242 8.29 -24.19 -12.21
CA LYS A 242 7.10 -24.99 -12.53
C LYS A 242 5.80 -24.33 -12.06
N ARG A 243 5.91 -23.32 -11.18
CA ARG A 243 4.78 -22.78 -10.41
C ARG A 243 4.90 -21.28 -10.24
N ILE A 244 3.81 -20.58 -10.52
CA ILE A 244 3.67 -19.15 -10.29
C ILE A 244 2.47 -18.94 -9.36
N ILE A 245 2.65 -18.18 -8.30
CA ILE A 245 1.61 -17.75 -7.38
C ILE A 245 1.42 -16.24 -7.57
N MET A 246 0.27 -15.85 -8.08
CA MET A 246 -0.15 -14.47 -8.26
C MET A 246 -1.18 -14.11 -7.20
N VAL A 247 -0.88 -13.16 -6.32
CA VAL A 247 -1.77 -12.71 -5.22
C VAL A 247 -2.16 -11.24 -5.38
N THR A 248 -2.60 -10.87 -6.59
CA THR A 248 -3.12 -9.53 -6.93
C THR A 248 -3.95 -9.65 -8.20
N ASN A 249 -5.02 -8.86 -8.32
CA ASN A 249 -5.67 -8.67 -9.61
C ASN A 249 -4.83 -7.71 -10.48
N CYS A 250 -4.96 -7.78 -11.81
CA CYS A 250 -4.21 -6.88 -12.70
C CYS A 250 -4.57 -5.40 -12.46
N ILE A 251 -5.83 -5.14 -12.16
CA ILE A 251 -6.38 -3.81 -11.87
C ILE A 251 -7.13 -3.87 -10.55
N GLU A 252 -6.84 -2.92 -9.66
CA GLU A 252 -7.44 -2.77 -8.32
C GLU A 252 -7.66 -1.28 -8.07
N GLY A 253 -8.86 -0.88 -7.64
CA GLY A 253 -9.22 0.54 -7.44
C GLY A 253 -8.95 1.42 -8.67
N GLY A 254 -9.14 0.87 -9.87
CA GLY A 254 -8.87 1.56 -11.14
C GLY A 254 -7.38 1.76 -11.47
N ARG A 255 -6.46 1.14 -10.73
CA ARG A 255 -5.01 1.26 -10.93
C ARG A 255 -4.40 -0.07 -11.34
N THR A 256 -3.53 -0.05 -12.35
CA THR A 256 -2.78 -1.24 -12.78
C THR A 256 -1.77 -1.67 -11.72
N LYS A 257 -1.99 -2.86 -11.16
CA LYS A 257 -1.11 -3.50 -10.18
C LYS A 257 -0.13 -4.47 -10.81
N CYS A 258 -0.54 -5.12 -11.89
CA CYS A 258 0.24 -6.11 -12.62
C CYS A 258 -0.22 -6.10 -14.09
N GLU A 259 0.69 -6.22 -15.05
CA GLU A 259 0.28 -6.53 -16.41
C GLU A 259 -0.26 -7.95 -16.50
N GLN A 260 -1.20 -8.15 -17.42
CA GLN A 260 -1.54 -9.50 -17.87
C GLN A 260 -0.37 -10.03 -18.71
N TYR A 261 0.49 -10.81 -18.07
CA TYR A 261 1.68 -11.38 -18.71
C TYR A 261 1.40 -12.74 -19.38
N TRP A 262 0.15 -13.20 -19.42
CA TRP A 262 -0.23 -14.48 -20.02
C TRP A 262 -1.20 -14.28 -21.20
N PRO A 263 -1.29 -15.26 -22.13
CA PRO A 263 -2.25 -15.21 -23.23
C PRO A 263 -3.69 -15.03 -22.76
N ALA A 264 -4.50 -14.25 -23.46
CA ALA A 264 -5.90 -14.05 -23.12
C ALA A 264 -6.79 -15.25 -23.49
N ASP A 265 -6.34 -16.09 -24.42
CA ASP A 265 -7.05 -17.27 -24.90
C ASP A 265 -6.04 -18.42 -25.16
N SER A 266 -6.49 -19.50 -25.81
CA SER A 266 -5.63 -20.63 -26.16
C SER A 266 -4.65 -20.33 -27.31
N LYS A 267 -4.65 -19.12 -27.89
CA LYS A 267 -3.70 -18.79 -28.95
C LYS A 267 -2.32 -18.58 -28.33
N PRO A 268 -1.28 -19.18 -28.90
CA PRO A 268 0.08 -18.95 -28.44
C PRO A 268 0.48 -17.47 -28.53
N CYS A 269 1.06 -16.92 -27.46
CA CYS A 269 1.67 -15.58 -27.47
C CYS A 269 3.19 -15.69 -27.35
N LEU A 270 3.90 -14.80 -28.04
CA LEU A 270 5.36 -14.76 -28.02
C LEU A 270 5.84 -13.76 -26.96
N TYR A 271 6.70 -14.23 -26.06
CA TYR A 271 7.35 -13.40 -25.04
C TYR A 271 8.87 -13.60 -25.14
N GLY A 272 9.54 -12.71 -25.88
CA GLY A 272 10.93 -12.90 -26.27
C GLY A 272 11.08 -14.14 -27.16
N GLU A 273 11.87 -15.13 -26.71
CA GLU A 273 12.12 -16.39 -27.42
C GLU A 273 11.14 -17.51 -27.05
N LEU A 274 10.25 -17.26 -26.07
CA LEU A 274 9.35 -18.25 -25.52
C LEU A 274 7.97 -18.09 -26.12
N LEU A 275 7.47 -19.15 -26.73
CA LEU A 275 6.08 -19.27 -27.11
C LEU A 275 5.30 -19.82 -25.93
N VAL A 276 4.37 -19.05 -25.39
CA VAL A 276 3.56 -19.42 -24.22
C VAL A 276 2.13 -19.65 -24.67
N THR A 277 1.59 -20.81 -24.33
CA THR A 277 0.22 -21.22 -24.69
C THR A 277 -0.54 -21.59 -23.43
N MET A 278 -1.75 -21.02 -23.26
CA MET A 278 -2.65 -21.42 -22.19
C MET A 278 -3.35 -22.72 -22.57
N ARG A 279 -3.08 -23.79 -21.79
CA ARG A 279 -3.63 -25.14 -22.00
C ARG A 279 -4.97 -25.31 -21.30
N SER A 280 -5.10 -24.75 -20.10
CA SER A 280 -6.35 -24.76 -19.34
C SER A 280 -6.46 -23.53 -18.46
N GLU A 281 -7.69 -23.15 -18.18
CA GLU A 281 -8.08 -22.15 -17.20
C GLU A 281 -9.30 -22.67 -16.44
N GLN A 282 -9.22 -22.68 -15.12
CA GLN A 282 -10.30 -23.05 -14.20
C GLN A 282 -10.50 -21.88 -13.25
N GLN A 283 -11.62 -21.18 -13.41
CA GLN A 283 -11.99 -20.06 -12.56
C GLN A 283 -12.90 -20.56 -11.44
N GLU A 284 -12.47 -20.34 -10.22
CA GLU A 284 -13.24 -20.54 -8.99
C GLU A 284 -13.62 -19.19 -8.40
N THR A 285 -14.43 -19.20 -7.34
CA THR A 285 -14.87 -17.97 -6.65
C THR A 285 -13.70 -17.11 -6.18
N ASN A 286 -12.70 -17.73 -5.54
CA ASN A 286 -11.63 -17.02 -4.83
C ASN A 286 -10.26 -17.07 -5.52
N TRP A 287 -10.14 -17.87 -6.58
CA TRP A 287 -8.90 -18.00 -7.34
C TRP A 287 -9.15 -18.48 -8.78
N THR A 288 -8.13 -18.35 -9.61
CA THR A 288 -8.09 -18.94 -10.96
C THR A 288 -6.85 -19.78 -11.11
N LEU A 289 -7.00 -21.01 -11.59
CA LEU A 289 -5.91 -21.92 -11.89
C LEU A 289 -5.69 -21.95 -13.40
N ARG A 290 -4.45 -21.78 -13.84
CA ARG A 290 -4.07 -21.90 -15.26
C ARG A 290 -2.92 -22.86 -15.42
N GLU A 291 -2.87 -23.53 -16.57
CA GLU A 291 -1.72 -24.31 -17.00
C GLU A 291 -1.17 -23.73 -18.30
N PHE A 292 0.12 -23.45 -18.31
CA PHE A 292 0.84 -22.93 -19.46
C PHE A 292 1.83 -23.95 -19.99
N ASN A 293 1.92 -24.06 -21.31
CA ASN A 293 3.01 -24.73 -22.00
C ASN A 293 3.93 -23.67 -22.61
N LEU A 294 5.21 -23.73 -22.22
CA LEU A 294 6.27 -22.85 -22.68
C LEU A 294 7.10 -23.65 -23.67
N LYS A 295 7.30 -23.11 -24.87
CA LYS A 295 8.18 -23.68 -25.89
C LYS A 295 9.28 -22.68 -26.23
N ASP A 296 10.53 -23.07 -26.03
CA ASP A 296 11.67 -22.27 -26.49
C ASP A 296 11.85 -22.43 -27.99
N ARG A 297 11.80 -21.33 -28.73
CA ARG A 297 11.93 -21.35 -30.20
C ARG A 297 13.32 -21.74 -30.66
N LYS A 298 14.35 -21.58 -29.82
CA LYS A 298 15.73 -21.91 -30.18
C LYS A 298 16.00 -23.40 -30.05
N THR A 299 15.63 -23.98 -28.92
CA THR A 299 15.90 -25.40 -28.62
C THR A 299 14.74 -26.33 -28.94
N SER A 300 13.53 -25.80 -29.17
CA SER A 300 12.27 -26.55 -29.22
C SER A 300 11.95 -27.33 -27.94
N GLU A 301 12.66 -27.07 -26.83
CA GLU A 301 12.33 -27.64 -25.53
C GLU A 301 10.96 -27.11 -25.06
N GLU A 302 10.16 -27.99 -24.46
CA GLU A 302 8.86 -27.64 -23.90
C GLU A 302 8.81 -27.90 -22.39
N ARG A 303 8.18 -26.99 -21.65
CA ARG A 303 7.96 -27.09 -20.21
C ARG A 303 6.57 -26.65 -19.83
N THR A 304 6.02 -27.25 -18.79
CA THR A 304 4.71 -26.87 -18.24
C THR A 304 4.88 -26.04 -16.97
N VAL A 305 4.07 -25.00 -16.84
CA VAL A 305 4.03 -24.11 -15.68
C VAL A 305 2.59 -23.98 -15.20
N LYS A 306 2.34 -24.26 -13.93
CA LYS A 306 1.05 -23.98 -13.29
C LYS A 306 1.03 -22.58 -12.68
N HIS A 307 -0.09 -21.92 -12.81
CA HIS A 307 -0.31 -20.57 -12.34
C HIS A 307 -1.53 -20.52 -11.41
N PHE A 308 -1.27 -20.18 -10.15
CA PHE A 308 -2.23 -20.08 -9.07
C PHE A 308 -2.51 -18.59 -8.83
N HIS A 309 -3.70 -18.12 -9.25
CA HIS A 309 -4.09 -16.73 -9.14
C HIS A 309 -5.10 -16.54 -8.01
N PHE A 310 -4.68 -16.01 -6.87
CA PHE A 310 -5.60 -15.64 -5.80
C PHE A 310 -6.25 -14.29 -6.11
N THR A 311 -7.56 -14.30 -6.36
CA THR A 311 -8.34 -13.14 -6.85
C THR A 311 -9.12 -12.44 -5.73
N ALA A 312 -9.33 -13.12 -4.60
CA ALA A 312 -10.14 -12.63 -3.49
C ALA A 312 -9.40 -11.71 -2.50
N TRP A 313 -8.15 -11.30 -2.77
CA TRP A 313 -7.47 -10.36 -1.89
C TRP A 313 -8.02 -8.94 -2.11
N PRO A 314 -8.55 -8.25 -1.07
CA PRO A 314 -9.14 -6.93 -1.23
C PRO A 314 -8.12 -5.85 -1.61
N ASP A 315 -8.60 -4.80 -2.29
CA ASP A 315 -7.80 -3.65 -2.71
C ASP A 315 -7.14 -2.93 -1.51
N HIS A 316 -7.80 -2.95 -0.35
CA HIS A 316 -7.34 -2.39 0.90
C HIS A 316 -7.33 -3.46 2.01
N GLY A 317 -6.26 -3.51 2.79
CA GLY A 317 -6.14 -4.41 3.94
C GLY A 317 -5.77 -5.86 3.61
N VAL A 318 -6.43 -6.78 4.31
CA VAL A 318 -6.24 -8.23 4.27
C VAL A 318 -7.60 -8.90 4.05
N PRO A 319 -7.66 -10.16 3.59
CA PRO A 319 -8.93 -10.89 3.51
C PRO A 319 -9.68 -10.87 4.84
N GLU A 320 -11.02 -10.79 4.79
CA GLU A 320 -11.87 -10.77 5.99
C GLU A 320 -11.77 -12.07 6.80
N CYS A 321 -11.56 -13.19 6.11
CA CYS A 321 -11.45 -14.52 6.68
C CYS A 321 -10.12 -15.19 6.29
N THR A 322 -9.57 -16.01 7.17
CA THR A 322 -8.25 -16.64 6.96
C THR A 322 -8.35 -17.93 6.16
N GLU A 323 -9.50 -18.60 6.21
CA GLU A 323 -9.77 -19.93 5.68
C GLU A 323 -9.50 -19.98 4.18
N VAL A 324 -9.94 -18.94 3.45
CA VAL A 324 -9.82 -18.88 1.99
C VAL A 324 -8.34 -18.83 1.57
N LEU A 325 -7.48 -18.10 2.28
CA LEU A 325 -6.04 -18.07 1.98
C LEU A 325 -5.34 -19.35 2.43
N ILE A 326 -5.73 -19.93 3.56
CA ILE A 326 -5.21 -21.22 4.05
C ILE A 326 -5.56 -22.35 3.06
N GLN A 327 -6.78 -22.40 2.56
CA GLN A 327 -7.24 -23.34 1.53
C GLN A 327 -6.45 -23.17 0.24
N PHE A 328 -6.31 -21.93 -0.24
CA PHE A 328 -5.52 -21.64 -1.43
C PHE A 328 -4.06 -22.09 -1.29
N ARG A 329 -3.43 -21.82 -0.13
CA ARG A 329 -2.10 -22.35 0.20
C ARG A 329 -2.08 -23.87 0.15
N GLY A 330 -3.09 -24.54 0.69
CA GLY A 330 -3.25 -26.00 0.64
C GLY A 330 -3.21 -26.55 -0.79
N LEU A 331 -3.95 -25.93 -1.71
CA LEU A 331 -3.95 -26.30 -3.13
C LEU A 331 -2.55 -26.18 -3.77
N VAL A 332 -1.85 -25.08 -3.48
CA VAL A 332 -0.48 -24.87 -3.97
C VAL A 332 0.46 -25.95 -3.44
N ARG A 333 0.38 -26.29 -2.15
CA ARG A 333 1.27 -27.27 -1.52
C ARG A 333 1.02 -28.69 -1.97
N GLN A 334 -0.24 -29.09 -2.12
CA GLN A 334 -0.60 -30.37 -2.73
C GLN A 334 0.05 -30.53 -4.11
N HIS A 335 0.09 -29.45 -4.91
CA HIS A 335 0.76 -29.48 -6.20
C HIS A 335 2.30 -29.51 -6.10
N ILE A 336 2.91 -28.75 -5.18
CA ILE A 336 4.36 -28.78 -4.92
C ILE A 336 4.82 -30.20 -4.55
N GLU A 337 4.08 -30.86 -3.65
CA GLU A 337 4.39 -32.19 -3.15
C GLU A 337 4.21 -33.26 -4.22
N ARG A 338 3.15 -33.16 -5.06
CA ARG A 338 2.91 -34.09 -6.17
C ARG A 338 3.94 -33.96 -7.30
N GLU A 339 4.32 -32.74 -7.68
CA GLU A 339 5.28 -32.50 -8.76
C GLU A 339 6.72 -32.91 -8.42
N GLY A 340 7.07 -32.81 -7.13
CA GLY A 340 8.43 -32.93 -6.66
C GLY A 340 9.41 -31.91 -7.28
N GLY A 341 10.67 -32.04 -6.87
CA GLY A 341 11.79 -31.25 -7.39
C GLY A 341 12.14 -30.00 -6.58
N LYS A 342 13.33 -29.44 -6.87
CA LYS A 342 13.95 -28.32 -6.13
C LYS A 342 13.79 -26.95 -6.82
N ALA A 343 12.96 -26.87 -7.88
CA ALA A 343 12.76 -25.63 -8.62
C ALA A 343 11.99 -24.61 -7.77
N PRO A 344 12.42 -23.34 -7.71
CA PRO A 344 11.77 -22.32 -6.91
C PRO A 344 10.34 -22.07 -7.39
N THR A 345 9.45 -21.76 -6.45
CA THR A 345 8.11 -21.26 -6.75
C THR A 345 8.16 -19.74 -6.85
N VAL A 346 7.73 -19.19 -7.97
CA VAL A 346 7.64 -17.73 -8.15
C VAL A 346 6.39 -17.22 -7.48
N VAL A 347 6.50 -16.17 -6.68
CA VAL A 347 5.38 -15.53 -5.98
C VAL A 347 5.43 -14.03 -6.25
N HIS A 348 4.31 -13.46 -6.66
CA HIS A 348 4.23 -12.02 -6.91
C HIS A 348 2.87 -11.42 -6.56
N CYS A 349 2.88 -10.13 -6.30
CA CYS A 349 1.70 -9.28 -6.22
C CYS A 349 1.93 -8.08 -7.15
N SER A 350 1.69 -6.85 -6.68
CA SER A 350 2.12 -5.64 -7.38
C SER A 350 3.60 -5.33 -7.14
N ALA A 351 4.00 -5.02 -5.90
CA ALA A 351 5.38 -4.72 -5.54
C ALA A 351 6.25 -5.98 -5.28
N GLY A 352 5.60 -7.12 -5.05
CA GLY A 352 6.28 -8.36 -4.69
C GLY A 352 6.81 -8.39 -3.26
N VAL A 353 6.13 -7.72 -2.32
CA VAL A 353 6.59 -7.61 -0.91
C VAL A 353 5.49 -7.84 0.13
N GLY A 354 4.34 -7.17 0.00
CA GLY A 354 3.23 -7.27 0.97
C GLY A 354 2.53 -8.63 0.94
N ARG A 355 1.49 -8.76 0.10
CA ARG A 355 0.75 -10.02 -0.09
C ARG A 355 1.65 -11.21 -0.44
N THR A 356 2.68 -10.96 -1.24
CA THR A 356 3.75 -11.94 -1.55
C THR A 356 4.46 -12.43 -0.30
N GLY A 357 4.87 -11.53 0.60
CA GLY A 357 5.50 -11.92 1.86
C GLY A 357 4.53 -12.61 2.80
N THR A 358 3.27 -12.20 2.81
CA THR A 358 2.23 -12.85 3.61
C THR A 358 2.04 -14.30 3.19
N ILE A 359 1.82 -14.59 1.90
CA ILE A 359 1.59 -15.98 1.47
C ILE A 359 2.84 -16.86 1.62
N ILE A 360 4.05 -16.32 1.39
CA ILE A 360 5.30 -17.07 1.66
C ILE A 360 5.43 -17.36 3.16
N SER A 361 5.13 -16.38 4.02
CA SER A 361 5.16 -16.59 5.48
C SER A 361 4.15 -17.65 5.90
N LEU A 362 2.89 -17.51 5.49
CA LEU A 362 1.84 -18.44 5.85
C LEU A 362 2.23 -19.87 5.45
N ASP A 363 2.79 -20.03 4.25
CA ASP A 363 3.23 -21.34 3.81
C ASP A 363 4.26 -21.97 4.74
N VAL A 364 5.31 -21.22 5.09
CA VAL A 364 6.38 -21.73 5.95
C VAL A 364 5.89 -21.94 7.37
N LEU A 365 5.10 -21.02 7.91
CA LEU A 365 4.59 -21.09 9.27
C LEU A 365 3.65 -22.28 9.47
N LEU A 366 2.81 -22.61 8.49
CA LEU A 366 1.98 -23.82 8.57
C LEU A 366 2.80 -25.11 8.46
N GLN A 367 3.93 -25.11 7.74
CA GLN A 367 4.86 -26.25 7.78
C GLN A 367 5.56 -26.37 9.14
N GLN A 368 5.97 -25.26 9.75
CA GLN A 368 6.54 -25.25 11.10
C GLN A 368 5.52 -25.76 12.12
N LEU A 369 4.28 -25.28 12.04
CA LEU A 369 3.20 -25.72 12.91
C LEU A 369 2.97 -27.23 12.80
N GLU A 370 2.89 -27.76 11.58
CA GLU A 370 2.69 -29.19 11.32
C GLU A 370 3.84 -30.05 11.83
N LYS A 371 5.09 -29.69 11.51
CA LYS A 371 6.28 -30.54 11.72
C LYS A 371 6.97 -30.34 13.06
N GLU A 372 6.92 -29.13 13.60
CA GLU A 372 7.67 -28.73 14.80
C GLU A 372 6.75 -28.43 15.98
N GLN A 373 5.43 -28.36 15.75
CA GLN A 373 4.45 -27.95 16.77
C GLN A 373 4.82 -26.61 17.43
N ALA A 374 5.43 -25.72 16.65
CA ALA A 374 5.86 -24.39 17.04
C ALA A 374 5.93 -23.48 15.82
N VAL A 375 5.80 -22.17 16.00
CA VAL A 375 5.86 -21.19 14.91
C VAL A 375 6.72 -19.99 15.28
N GLY A 376 7.46 -19.44 14.33
CA GLY A 376 8.29 -18.25 14.54
C GLY A 376 7.94 -17.13 13.55
N ILE A 377 6.81 -16.44 13.74
CA ILE A 377 6.32 -15.41 12.80
C ILE A 377 7.35 -14.27 12.67
N ASN A 378 7.69 -13.60 13.78
CA ASN A 378 8.66 -12.50 13.77
C ASN A 378 10.02 -12.93 13.19
N ALA A 379 10.56 -14.06 13.66
CA ALA A 379 11.83 -14.61 13.18
C ALA A 379 11.83 -14.89 11.66
N PHE A 380 10.75 -15.46 11.12
CA PHE A 380 10.69 -15.76 9.70
C PHE A 380 10.50 -14.49 8.84
N VAL A 381 9.67 -13.53 9.27
CA VAL A 381 9.53 -12.24 8.57
C VAL A 381 10.84 -11.46 8.61
N HIS A 382 11.55 -11.47 9.74
CA HIS A 382 12.90 -10.92 9.86
C HIS A 382 13.85 -11.57 8.84
N LYS A 383 13.87 -12.91 8.76
CA LYS A 383 14.69 -13.65 7.79
C LYS A 383 14.36 -13.23 6.35
N MET A 384 13.09 -13.10 6.01
CA MET A 384 12.68 -12.64 4.68
C MET A 384 13.10 -11.19 4.40
N ARG A 385 13.01 -10.29 5.38
CA ARG A 385 13.43 -8.89 5.21
C ARG A 385 14.93 -8.70 5.01
N LEU A 386 15.75 -9.71 5.30
CA LEU A 386 17.17 -9.73 4.90
C LEU A 386 17.38 -10.08 3.41
N ASN A 387 16.39 -10.71 2.76
CA ASN A 387 16.43 -11.13 1.36
C ASN A 387 15.70 -10.16 0.42
N ARG A 388 14.65 -9.50 0.87
CA ARG A 388 13.92 -8.50 0.07
C ARG A 388 13.31 -7.45 1.00
N PRO A 389 13.33 -6.15 0.65
CA PRO A 389 12.80 -5.12 1.53
C PRO A 389 11.29 -5.27 1.75
N TYR A 390 10.81 -4.88 2.93
CA TYR A 390 9.38 -4.73 3.25
C TYR A 390 8.52 -5.99 3.12
N MET A 391 9.11 -7.18 3.14
CA MET A 391 8.33 -8.42 3.18
C MET A 391 7.36 -8.39 4.37
N VAL A 392 6.08 -8.68 4.10
CA VAL A 392 4.95 -8.38 5.00
C VAL A 392 4.90 -6.87 5.28
N GLN A 393 4.30 -6.13 4.35
CA GLN A 393 4.49 -4.69 4.19
C GLN A 393 3.65 -3.84 5.14
N THR A 394 2.56 -4.38 5.68
CA THR A 394 1.71 -3.68 6.64
C THR A 394 1.59 -4.47 7.94
N GLU A 395 1.33 -3.77 9.03
CA GLU A 395 1.02 -4.39 10.32
C GLU A 395 -0.22 -5.28 10.22
N SER A 396 -1.24 -4.86 9.48
CA SER A 396 -2.44 -5.70 9.25
C SER A 396 -2.12 -7.05 8.60
N GLN A 397 -1.16 -7.10 7.67
CA GLN A 397 -0.68 -8.37 7.09
C GLN A 397 0.07 -9.23 8.11
N TYR A 398 0.76 -8.60 9.05
CA TYR A 398 1.50 -9.27 10.12
C TYR A 398 0.56 -9.84 11.18
N VAL A 399 -0.45 -9.08 11.61
CA VAL A 399 -1.53 -9.54 12.49
C VAL A 399 -2.32 -10.66 11.82
N PHE A 400 -2.64 -10.52 10.52
CA PHE A 400 -3.35 -11.54 9.76
C PHE A 400 -2.61 -12.88 9.72
N LEU A 401 -1.27 -12.89 9.69
CA LEU A 401 -0.50 -14.14 9.81
C LEU A 401 -0.71 -14.80 11.17
N HIS A 402 -0.76 -14.03 12.25
CA HIS A 402 -1.03 -14.56 13.57
C HIS A 402 -2.46 -15.12 13.65
N GLN A 403 -3.44 -14.43 13.08
CA GLN A 403 -4.82 -14.91 13.00
C GLN A 403 -4.89 -16.24 12.23
N CYS A 404 -4.20 -16.35 11.09
CA CYS A 404 -4.15 -17.61 10.33
C CYS A 404 -3.62 -18.78 11.16
N ILE A 405 -2.62 -18.56 12.03
CA ILE A 405 -2.10 -19.59 12.92
C ILE A 405 -3.11 -19.91 14.03
N MET A 406 -3.75 -18.91 14.64
CA MET A 406 -4.82 -19.11 15.62
C MET A 406 -5.94 -19.98 15.06
N ASP A 407 -6.44 -19.65 13.87
CA ASP A 407 -7.55 -20.37 13.24
C ASP A 407 -7.14 -21.80 12.83
N SER A 408 -5.86 -22.00 12.49
CA SER A 408 -5.31 -23.33 12.20
C SER A 408 -5.15 -24.21 13.44
N LEU A 409 -5.16 -23.64 14.64
CA LEU A 409 -5.10 -24.37 15.91
C LEU A 409 -6.49 -24.76 16.44
N GLN A 410 -7.55 -24.07 15.99
CA GLN A 410 -8.91 -24.37 16.44
C GLN A 410 -9.39 -25.72 15.86
N PRO A 411 -10.12 -26.53 16.64
CA PRO A 411 -10.71 -27.75 16.12
C PRO A 411 -11.68 -27.38 15.00
N LYS A 412 -11.52 -28.02 13.83
CA LYS A 412 -12.48 -27.90 12.73
C LYS A 412 -13.82 -28.47 13.20
N ASN A 413 -14.75 -27.61 13.58
CA ASN A 413 -16.13 -28.03 13.79
C ASN A 413 -16.69 -28.45 12.44
N THR A 414 -16.67 -29.76 12.16
CA THR A 414 -17.49 -30.38 11.12
C THR A 414 -18.96 -30.16 11.49
N ASN A 415 -19.54 -29.05 11.05
CA ASN A 415 -20.98 -28.81 10.95
C ASN A 415 -21.17 -27.65 9.97
N GLU A 416 -21.38 -27.98 8.69
CA GLU A 416 -21.49 -27.04 7.57
C GLU A 416 -22.76 -26.15 7.62
N GLU A 417 -23.62 -26.29 8.64
CA GLU A 417 -24.90 -25.54 8.72
C GLU A 417 -24.92 -24.38 9.74
N ASN A 418 -23.95 -24.26 10.65
CA ASN A 418 -23.90 -23.16 11.64
C ASN A 418 -22.91 -22.03 11.27
N ILE A 419 -22.36 -22.06 10.06
CA ILE A 419 -21.29 -21.15 9.61
C ILE A 419 -21.83 -19.74 9.30
N TYR A 420 -23.13 -19.59 9.02
CA TYR A 420 -23.69 -18.30 8.61
C TYR A 420 -24.08 -17.37 9.78
N GLU A 421 -24.30 -17.88 11.00
CA GLU A 421 -24.72 -17.05 12.14
C GLU A 421 -23.56 -16.57 13.02
N ASN A 422 -22.54 -17.40 13.27
CA ASN A 422 -21.41 -17.02 14.15
C ASN A 422 -20.38 -16.07 13.51
N THR A 423 -20.46 -15.87 12.19
CA THR A 423 -19.51 -15.04 11.43
C THR A 423 -19.80 -13.54 11.57
N TYR A 424 -21.02 -13.16 11.98
CA TYR A 424 -21.41 -11.75 12.12
C TYR A 424 -21.11 -11.15 13.51
N GLU A 425 -21.12 -11.93 14.60
CA GLU A 425 -20.93 -11.34 15.95
C GLU A 425 -19.46 -11.13 16.35
N ASN A 426 -18.51 -11.92 15.82
CA ASN A 426 -17.09 -11.82 16.21
C ASN A 426 -16.24 -10.95 15.26
N ALA A 427 -16.72 -10.67 14.04
CA ALA A 427 -16.02 -9.82 13.07
C ALA A 427 -16.23 -8.31 13.33
N ASP A 428 -17.38 -7.94 13.91
CA ASP A 428 -17.73 -6.54 14.20
C ASP A 428 -16.86 -5.90 15.29
N MET A 429 -16.30 -6.68 16.22
CA MET A 429 -15.49 -6.13 17.31
C MET A 429 -14.04 -5.81 16.93
N ILE A 430 -13.48 -6.45 15.89
CA ILE A 430 -12.07 -6.30 15.53
C ILE A 430 -11.85 -5.22 14.45
N TYR A 431 -12.82 -4.98 13.57
CA TYR A 431 -12.68 -4.03 12.46
C TYR A 431 -13.37 -2.67 12.66
N VAL A 432 -14.32 -2.56 13.59
CA VAL A 432 -14.93 -1.27 13.93
C VAL A 432 -13.91 -0.31 14.57
N ASN A 433 -12.92 -0.82 15.31
CA ASN A 433 -11.89 0.02 15.93
C ASN A 433 -10.89 0.63 14.93
N ALA A 434 -10.47 -0.11 13.89
CA ALA A 434 -9.52 0.40 12.90
C ALA A 434 -10.15 1.48 11.98
N THR A 435 -11.44 1.32 11.65
CA THR A 435 -12.20 2.27 10.84
C THR A 435 -12.58 3.50 11.66
N ALA A 436 -13.02 3.31 12.92
CA ALA A 436 -13.29 4.41 13.85
C ALA A 436 -12.03 5.27 14.11
N LEU A 437 -10.83 4.68 14.21
CA LEU A 437 -9.56 5.41 14.32
C LEU A 437 -9.22 6.22 13.06
N GLN A 438 -9.61 5.76 11.87
CA GLN A 438 -9.45 6.54 10.63
C GLN A 438 -10.49 7.67 10.54
N GLU A 439 -11.74 7.43 10.93
CA GLU A 439 -12.79 8.45 11.01
C GLU A 439 -12.42 9.55 12.03
N LEU A 440 -11.91 9.17 13.21
CA LEU A 440 -11.46 10.11 14.25
C LEU A 440 -10.27 10.96 13.77
N ARG A 441 -9.32 10.35 13.04
CA ARG A 441 -8.21 11.07 12.40
C ARG A 441 -8.70 12.00 11.28
N ARG A 442 -9.80 11.68 10.61
CA ARG A 442 -10.43 12.52 9.58
C ARG A 442 -11.25 13.67 10.17
N GLN A 443 -11.85 13.48 11.33
CA GLN A 443 -12.59 14.51 12.07
C GLN A 443 -11.63 15.48 12.78
N ASN A 444 -10.54 14.98 13.36
CA ASN A 444 -9.49 15.81 13.97
C ASN A 444 -8.57 16.51 12.96
N GLY A 445 -8.69 16.19 11.67
CA GLY A 445 -8.04 16.92 10.56
C GLY A 445 -8.91 18.02 9.95
N ASN A 446 -10.14 18.22 10.43
CA ASN A 446 -11.08 19.26 10.01
C ASN A 446 -11.48 20.20 11.16
N ALA A 447 -10.69 20.26 12.24
CA ALA A 447 -10.81 21.25 13.31
C ALA A 447 -9.70 22.31 13.18
#